data_AF-A0A067PI50-F1
#
_entry.id   AF-A0A067PI50-F1
#
_cell.length_a   1.000
_cell.length_b   1.000
_cell.length_c   1.000
_cell.angle_alpha   90.00
_cell.angle_beta   90.00
_cell.angle_gamma   90.00
#
_symmetry.space_group_name_H-M   'P 1'
#
loop_
_entity.id
_entity.type
_entity.pdbx_description
1 polymer ?
#
loop_
_entity_poly.entity_id
_entity_poly.type
_entity_poly.pdbx_seq_one_letter_code
_entity_poly.pdbx_strand_id
1 'polypeptide(L)'
;MNPPLCKVCLQPTSTWCSRCEQAFYCSPAHSQADWPRHRRECVPVSQNTIATPPLYQQPLVTVSAILFQPELERPRIVTVNCQPLSAPSPHGSCPIPMLRDFFPDSPNPSHVVLTAGLNNEPLRFPLHLFYCPNSLNRGSPVNRAIHRITSGAAPKAWCGPVVVLKFNGSRRQGYGDAGNNDLPALSTYFLAYQ
;
A
#
# COMPACT_ATOMS: atom_id res chain seq x y z
N MET A 1 -44.76 7.06 27.60
CA MET A 1 -43.74 6.04 27.94
C MET A 1 -43.55 6.07 29.45
N ASN A 2 -43.66 4.93 30.15
CA ASN A 2 -43.41 4.90 31.59
C ASN A 2 -41.90 4.92 31.86
N PRO A 3 -41.41 5.77 32.80
CA PRO A 3 -39.99 5.82 33.12
C PRO A 3 -39.53 4.52 33.80
N PRO A 4 -38.29 4.07 33.55
CA PRO A 4 -37.76 2.91 34.26
C PRO A 4 -37.62 3.20 35.75
N LEU A 5 -37.84 2.17 36.57
CA LEU A 5 -37.86 2.28 38.03
C LEU A 5 -36.60 1.68 38.64
N CYS A 6 -36.13 2.28 39.72
CA CYS A 6 -35.03 1.75 40.50
C CYS A 6 -35.38 0.37 41.08
N LYS A 7 -34.51 -0.63 40.88
CA LYS A 7 -34.71 -2.00 41.40
C LYS A 7 -34.76 -2.13 42.93
N VAL A 8 -34.35 -1.08 43.66
CA VAL A 8 -34.29 -1.08 45.13
C VAL A 8 -35.44 -0.29 45.76
N CYS A 9 -35.66 0.96 45.34
CA CYS A 9 -36.67 1.84 45.95
C CYS A 9 -37.88 2.13 45.05
N LEU A 10 -37.92 1.58 43.84
CA LEU A 10 -39.00 1.72 42.85
C LEU A 10 -39.31 3.16 42.43
N GLN A 11 -38.41 4.11 42.72
CA GLN A 11 -38.54 5.49 42.23
C GLN A 11 -38.13 5.58 40.75
N PRO A 12 -38.77 6.47 39.95
CA PRO A 12 -38.34 6.74 38.58
C PRO A 12 -36.88 7.16 38.52
N THR A 13 -36.13 6.61 37.56
CA THR A 13 -34.72 6.93 37.39
C THR A 13 -34.31 6.82 35.94
N SER A 14 -33.30 7.59 35.55
CA SER A 14 -32.67 7.51 34.25
C SER A 14 -31.25 6.94 34.33
N THR A 15 -30.78 6.49 35.50
CA THR A 15 -29.45 5.92 35.66
C THR A 15 -29.51 4.39 35.63
N TRP A 16 -28.62 3.78 34.84
CA TRP A 16 -28.56 2.36 34.60
C TRP A 16 -27.18 1.76 34.95
N CYS A 17 -27.12 0.44 35.06
CA CYS A 17 -25.88 -0.30 35.17
C CYS A 17 -25.06 -0.13 33.89
N SER A 18 -23.89 0.53 33.98
CA SER A 18 -23.00 0.78 32.84
C SER A 18 -22.47 -0.49 32.16
N ARG A 19 -22.59 -1.65 32.80
CA ARG A 19 -22.16 -2.92 32.25
C ARG A 19 -23.22 -3.54 31.34
N CYS A 20 -24.47 -3.65 31.80
CA CYS A 20 -25.52 -4.38 31.10
C CYS A 20 -26.65 -3.51 30.54
N GLU A 21 -26.73 -2.24 30.93
CA GLU A 21 -27.78 -1.27 30.56
C GLU A 21 -29.24 -1.74 30.78
N GLN A 22 -29.44 -2.87 31.45
CA GLN A 22 -30.74 -3.50 31.67
C GLN A 22 -31.29 -3.32 33.09
N ALA A 23 -30.45 -2.89 34.04
CA ALA A 23 -30.84 -2.64 35.42
C ALA A 23 -30.71 -1.14 35.76
N PHE A 24 -31.71 -0.60 36.47
CA PHE A 24 -31.83 0.83 36.76
C PHE A 24 -31.73 1.11 38.27
N TYR A 25 -30.97 2.14 38.62
CA TYR A 25 -30.69 2.54 40.00
C TYR A 25 -30.65 4.05 40.13
N CYS A 26 -31.36 4.63 41.10
CA CYS A 26 -31.31 6.07 41.34
C CYS A 26 -30.02 6.55 42.04
N SER A 27 -29.19 5.63 42.57
CA SER A 27 -27.93 5.97 43.23
C SER A 27 -26.92 4.80 43.18
N PRO A 28 -25.61 5.08 43.31
CA PRO A 28 -24.58 4.04 43.45
C PRO A 28 -24.79 3.15 44.69
N ALA A 29 -25.36 3.69 45.76
CA ALA A 29 -25.66 2.91 46.96
C ALA A 29 -26.67 1.79 46.65
N HIS A 30 -27.68 2.07 45.83
CA HIS A 30 -28.67 1.08 45.41
C HIS A 30 -28.11 0.05 44.43
N SER A 31 -27.21 0.44 43.52
CA SER A 31 -26.56 -0.53 42.63
C SER A 31 -25.63 -1.47 43.41
N GLN A 32 -24.90 -0.96 44.40
CA GLN A 32 -24.01 -1.75 45.25
C GLN A 32 -24.78 -2.69 46.19
N ALA A 33 -25.91 -2.24 46.74
CA ALA A 33 -26.80 -3.07 47.55
C ALA A 33 -27.38 -4.24 46.75
N ASP A 34 -27.72 -4.01 45.47
CA ASP A 34 -28.24 -5.04 44.58
C ASP A 34 -27.16 -5.95 43.96
N TRP A 35 -25.90 -5.49 43.95
CA TRP A 35 -24.80 -6.15 43.26
C TRP A 35 -24.65 -7.67 43.55
N PRO A 36 -24.78 -8.19 44.78
CA PRO A 36 -24.64 -9.63 45.05
C PRO A 36 -25.61 -10.52 44.27
N ARG A 37 -26.82 -10.00 43.98
CA ARG A 37 -27.84 -10.64 43.12
C ARG A 37 -27.58 -10.29 41.66
N HIS A 38 -27.53 -8.99 41.34
CA HIS A 38 -27.47 -8.51 39.96
C HIS A 38 -26.26 -9.07 39.20
N ARG A 39 -25.09 -9.22 39.83
CA ARG A 39 -23.88 -9.74 39.18
C ARG A 39 -24.04 -11.14 38.57
N ARG A 40 -25.02 -11.94 39.02
CA ARG A 40 -25.30 -13.29 38.51
C ARG A 40 -26.03 -13.27 37.17
N GLU A 41 -26.72 -12.17 36.87
CA GLU A 41 -27.52 -11.95 35.65
C GLU A 41 -27.02 -10.75 34.82
N CYS A 42 -25.99 -10.05 35.30
CA CYS A 42 -25.39 -8.90 34.64
C CYS A 42 -24.58 -9.35 33.42
N VAL A 43 -25.27 -9.53 32.30
CA VAL A 43 -24.66 -9.78 31.00
C VAL A 43 -24.22 -8.43 30.43
N PRO A 44 -22.93 -8.22 30.13
CA PRO A 44 -22.50 -6.99 29.50
C PRO A 44 -23.33 -6.75 28.24
N VAL A 45 -23.82 -5.53 28.03
CA VAL A 45 -24.18 -5.16 26.66
C VAL A 45 -22.90 -5.38 25.88
N SER A 46 -22.96 -6.22 24.86
CA SER A 46 -21.91 -6.25 23.86
C SER A 46 -21.80 -4.81 23.37
N GLN A 47 -20.89 -4.02 23.95
CA GLN A 47 -20.34 -2.84 23.33
C GLN A 47 -20.02 -3.35 21.95
N ASN A 48 -20.77 -2.89 20.95
CA ASN A 48 -20.68 -3.34 19.58
C ASN A 48 -19.25 -3.83 19.35
N THR A 49 -19.06 -5.16 19.33
CA THR A 49 -18.08 -5.70 18.43
C THR A 49 -18.63 -5.18 17.12
N ILE A 50 -18.15 -4.00 16.72
CA ILE A 50 -18.26 -3.49 15.37
C ILE A 50 -17.87 -4.73 14.61
N ALA A 51 -18.86 -5.38 14.01
CA ALA A 51 -18.62 -6.53 13.18
C ALA A 51 -17.55 -6.01 12.25
N THR A 52 -16.32 -6.47 12.42
CA THR A 52 -15.20 -5.99 11.63
C THR A 52 -15.72 -6.18 10.21
N PRO A 53 -16.00 -5.11 9.45
CA PRO A 53 -16.49 -5.30 8.10
C PRO A 53 -15.50 -6.26 7.46
N PRO A 54 -15.96 -7.30 6.74
CA PRO A 54 -15.09 -8.33 6.18
C PRO A 54 -13.88 -7.60 5.62
N LEU A 55 -12.67 -7.87 6.17
CA LEU A 55 -11.48 -7.02 6.04
C LEU A 55 -11.59 -6.29 4.71
N TYR A 56 -11.92 -5.00 4.74
CA TYR A 56 -12.08 -4.24 3.51
C TYR A 56 -10.68 -4.24 2.90
N GLN A 57 -10.40 -5.23 2.07
CA GLN A 57 -9.13 -5.39 1.39
C GLN A 57 -9.06 -4.11 0.60
N GLN A 58 -8.22 -3.18 1.05
CA GLN A 58 -8.12 -1.91 0.36
C GLN A 58 -7.84 -2.24 -1.10
N PRO A 59 -8.67 -1.74 -2.03
CA PRO A 59 -8.57 -2.16 -3.42
C PRO A 59 -7.15 -1.90 -3.89
N LEU A 60 -6.56 -2.89 -4.55
CA LEU A 60 -5.24 -2.76 -5.15
C LEU A 60 -5.26 -1.54 -6.07
N VAL A 61 -4.24 -0.69 -5.95
CA VAL A 61 -4.07 0.45 -6.85
C VAL A 61 -3.40 -0.07 -8.11
N THR A 62 -4.09 -0.02 -9.25
CA THR A 62 -3.52 -0.43 -10.54
C THR A 62 -2.92 0.77 -11.25
N VAL A 63 -1.69 0.64 -11.75
CA VAL A 63 -1.04 1.67 -12.57
C VAL A 63 -0.41 1.06 -13.82
N SER A 64 -0.25 1.89 -14.84
CA SER A 64 0.54 1.56 -16.02
C SER A 64 2.03 1.68 -15.73
N ALA A 65 2.81 0.65 -16.06
CA ALA A 65 4.26 0.61 -15.96
C ALA A 65 4.89 0.36 -17.33
N ILE A 66 6.12 0.80 -17.52
CA ILE A 66 6.91 0.49 -18.71
C ILE A 66 7.75 -0.75 -18.41
N LEU A 67 7.57 -1.79 -19.21
CA LEU A 67 8.33 -3.04 -19.12
C LEU A 67 9.29 -3.15 -20.30
N PHE A 68 10.58 -3.23 -20.00
CA PHE A 68 11.62 -3.62 -20.94
C PHE A 68 11.83 -5.13 -20.80
N GLN A 69 11.21 -5.92 -21.67
CA GLN A 69 11.47 -7.36 -21.75
C GLN A 69 12.69 -7.62 -22.62
N PRO A 70 13.62 -8.49 -22.22
CA PRO A 70 14.86 -8.66 -22.97
C PRO A 70 14.67 -9.32 -24.33
N GLU A 71 13.61 -10.10 -24.53
CA GLU A 71 13.25 -10.74 -25.80
C GLU A 71 12.64 -9.76 -26.81
N LEU A 72 12.18 -8.59 -26.34
CA LEU A 72 11.45 -7.64 -27.16
C LEU A 72 12.31 -6.46 -27.56
N GLU A 73 12.09 -6.01 -28.78
CA GLU A 73 12.76 -4.85 -29.38
C GLU A 73 12.23 -3.50 -28.88
N ARG A 74 11.01 -3.48 -28.36
CA ARG A 74 10.33 -2.26 -27.90
C ARG A 74 9.79 -2.47 -26.49
N PRO A 75 9.83 -1.44 -25.63
CA PRO A 75 9.18 -1.52 -24.33
C PRO A 75 7.66 -1.68 -24.49
N ARG A 76 7.03 -2.29 -23.49
CA ARG A 76 5.57 -2.48 -23.42
C ARG A 76 5.00 -1.70 -22.25
N ILE A 77 3.77 -1.24 -22.40
CA ILE A 77 2.99 -0.76 -21.26
C ILE A 77 2.24 -1.95 -20.67
N VAL A 78 2.40 -2.16 -19.36
CA VAL A 78 1.79 -3.26 -18.61
C VAL A 78 1.09 -2.72 -17.37
N THR A 79 0.09 -3.44 -16.88
CA THR A 79 -0.57 -3.10 -15.61
C THR A 79 0.20 -3.70 -14.44
N VAL A 80 0.47 -2.89 -13.42
CA VAL A 80 1.07 -3.33 -12.16
C VAL A 80 0.09 -3.03 -11.02
N ASN A 81 -0.17 -4.05 -10.21
CA ASN A 81 -0.94 -3.91 -8.98
C ASN A 81 -0.04 -3.39 -7.86
N CYS A 82 -0.49 -2.39 -7.12
CA CYS A 82 0.21 -1.84 -5.97
C CYS A 82 -0.63 -2.07 -4.71
N GLN A 83 -0.01 -2.67 -3.70
CA GLN A 83 -0.63 -2.93 -2.41
C GLN A 83 -0.56 -1.66 -1.53
N PRO A 84 -1.71 -1.16 -1.04
CA PRO A 84 -1.73 -0.04 -0.09
C PRO A 84 -1.01 -0.40 1.22
N LEU A 85 -0.29 0.57 1.81
CA LEU A 85 0.27 0.43 3.16
C LEU A 85 -0.86 0.57 4.19
N SER A 86 -1.11 -0.49 4.98
CA SER A 86 -2.18 -0.51 5.99
C SER A 86 -1.89 0.33 7.24
N ALA A 87 -0.67 0.86 7.40
CA ALA A 87 -0.26 1.67 8.54
C ALA A 87 0.57 2.88 8.09
N PRO A 88 0.48 4.03 8.80
CA PRO A 88 1.36 5.17 8.56
C PRO A 88 2.80 4.76 8.87
N SER A 89 3.59 4.54 7.83
CA SER A 89 5.02 4.23 7.96
C SER A 89 5.83 5.53 7.99
N PRO A 90 6.83 5.67 8.89
CA PRO A 90 7.69 6.86 8.93
C PRO A 90 8.52 7.06 7.63
N HIS A 91 8.60 6.04 6.77
CA HIS A 91 9.32 6.06 5.50
C HIS A 91 8.45 6.44 4.28
N GLY A 92 7.21 6.89 4.52
CA GLY A 92 6.31 7.36 3.47
C GLY A 92 5.18 6.39 3.15
N SER A 93 4.19 6.92 2.42
CA SER A 93 2.91 6.28 2.12
C SER A 93 2.85 5.61 0.74
N CYS A 94 3.99 5.42 0.06
CA CYS A 94 3.99 4.93 -1.31
C CYS A 94 3.57 3.45 -1.37
N PRO A 95 2.53 3.08 -2.14
CA PRO A 95 2.05 1.70 -2.20
C PRO A 95 3.14 0.76 -2.75
N ILE A 96 3.09 -0.51 -2.37
CA ILE A 96 4.12 -1.50 -2.70
C ILE A 96 3.78 -2.18 -4.03
N PRO A 97 4.58 -2.03 -5.09
CA PRO A 97 4.29 -2.65 -6.38
C PRO A 97 4.50 -4.16 -6.33
N MET A 98 3.55 -4.93 -6.86
CA MET A 98 3.61 -6.38 -6.96
C MET A 98 4.39 -6.76 -8.23
N LEU A 99 5.67 -7.08 -8.07
CA LEU A 99 6.59 -7.29 -9.20
C LEU A 99 6.97 -8.76 -9.46
N ARG A 100 6.39 -9.70 -8.70
CA ARG A 100 6.77 -11.12 -8.73
C ARG A 100 6.69 -11.72 -10.13
N ASP A 101 5.66 -11.36 -10.89
CA ASP A 101 5.43 -11.91 -12.24
C ASP A 101 6.45 -11.43 -13.26
N PHE A 102 7.13 -10.30 -13.00
CA PHE A 102 8.19 -9.76 -13.87
C PHE A 102 9.58 -10.24 -13.46
N PHE A 103 9.74 -10.73 -12.22
CA PHE A 103 11.01 -11.20 -11.66
C PHE A 103 10.83 -12.55 -10.95
N PRO A 104 10.45 -13.63 -11.67
CA PRO A 104 10.15 -14.93 -11.06
C PRO A 104 11.34 -15.50 -10.28
N ASP A 105 12.55 -15.22 -10.77
CA ASP A 105 13.81 -15.69 -10.21
C ASP A 105 14.43 -14.76 -9.16
N SER A 106 13.85 -13.58 -8.94
CA SER A 106 14.39 -12.54 -8.06
C SER A 106 13.25 -11.91 -7.25
N PRO A 107 12.83 -12.55 -6.14
CA PRO A 107 11.67 -12.10 -5.37
C PRO A 107 11.86 -10.69 -4.76
N ASN A 108 13.10 -10.24 -4.62
CA ASN A 108 13.47 -8.90 -4.14
C ASN A 108 14.31 -8.18 -5.20
N PRO A 109 13.70 -7.59 -6.25
CA PRO A 109 14.44 -6.84 -7.24
C PRO A 109 15.10 -5.59 -6.62
N SER A 110 16.31 -5.27 -7.08
CA SER A 110 16.93 -3.98 -6.78
C SER A 110 16.19 -2.86 -7.50
N HIS A 111 16.30 -1.65 -6.97
CA HIS A 111 15.59 -0.51 -7.51
C HIS A 111 16.38 0.78 -7.42
N VAL A 112 16.02 1.75 -8.26
CA VAL A 112 16.60 3.09 -8.31
C VAL A 112 15.52 4.11 -8.64
N VAL A 113 15.61 5.29 -8.03
CA VAL A 113 14.69 6.40 -8.31
C VAL A 113 15.39 7.46 -9.14
N LEU A 114 14.92 7.67 -10.36
CA LEU A 114 15.35 8.74 -11.24
C LEU A 114 14.62 10.02 -10.86
N THR A 115 15.38 11.01 -10.43
CA THR A 115 14.85 12.33 -10.06
C THR A 115 15.19 13.41 -11.07
N ALA A 116 16.09 13.11 -12.01
CA ALA A 116 16.54 14.01 -13.05
C ALA A 116 16.36 13.35 -14.43
N GLY A 117 16.02 14.15 -15.43
CA GLY A 117 15.85 13.74 -16.81
C GLY A 117 16.98 14.22 -17.70
N LEU A 118 16.61 14.63 -18.92
CA LEU A 118 17.53 15.25 -19.88
C LEU A 118 18.19 16.50 -19.28
N ASN A 119 19.49 16.67 -19.54
CA ASN A 119 20.29 17.80 -19.04
C ASN A 119 20.29 17.97 -17.51
N ASN A 120 20.02 16.90 -16.76
CA ASN A 120 19.96 16.90 -15.30
C ASN A 120 18.80 17.75 -14.73
N GLU A 121 17.80 18.09 -15.55
CA GLU A 121 16.62 18.82 -15.10
C GLU A 121 15.75 17.95 -14.18
N PRO A 122 15.23 18.50 -13.07
CA PRO A 122 14.43 17.73 -12.12
C PRO A 122 13.12 17.24 -12.75
N LEU A 123 12.86 15.95 -12.60
CA LEU A 123 11.60 15.35 -13.05
C LEU A 123 10.46 15.78 -12.12
N ARG A 124 9.42 16.39 -12.70
CA ARG A 124 8.16 16.67 -12.00
C ARG A 124 7.55 15.40 -11.39
N PHE A 125 7.70 14.29 -12.11
CA PHE A 125 7.25 12.95 -11.74
C PHE A 125 8.44 12.00 -11.81
N PRO A 126 9.14 11.77 -10.68
CA PRO A 126 10.28 10.85 -10.66
C PRO A 126 9.90 9.44 -11.15
N LEU A 127 10.86 8.71 -11.70
CA LEU A 127 10.67 7.34 -12.20
C LEU A 127 11.32 6.34 -11.25
N HIS A 128 10.65 5.22 -10.99
CA HIS A 128 11.11 4.15 -10.12
C HIS A 128 11.41 2.92 -10.96
N LEU A 129 12.69 2.62 -11.18
CA LEU A 129 13.13 1.43 -11.91
C LEU A 129 13.36 0.28 -10.95
N PHE A 130 12.98 -0.91 -11.41
CA PHE A 130 13.24 -2.19 -10.75
C PHE A 130 13.98 -3.11 -11.72
N TYR A 131 14.99 -3.81 -11.23
CA TYR A 131 15.83 -4.73 -12.00
C TYR A 131 16.45 -5.80 -11.10
N CYS A 132 16.94 -6.90 -11.68
CA CYS A 132 17.71 -7.89 -10.93
C CYS A 132 19.22 -7.59 -11.06
N PRO A 133 19.95 -7.33 -9.95
CA PRO A 133 21.37 -6.96 -10.01
C PRO A 133 22.25 -8.13 -10.47
N ASN A 134 21.77 -9.37 -10.31
CA ASN A 134 22.49 -10.59 -10.66
C ASN A 134 22.13 -11.13 -12.05
N SER A 135 21.37 -10.39 -12.86
CA SER A 135 20.92 -10.87 -14.18
C SER A 135 22.07 -11.29 -15.09
N LEU A 136 23.17 -10.53 -15.10
CA LEU A 136 24.36 -10.90 -15.88
C LEU A 136 24.97 -12.22 -15.38
N ASN A 137 25.19 -12.35 -14.07
CA ASN A 137 25.77 -13.55 -13.46
C ASN A 137 24.91 -14.80 -13.68
N ARG A 138 23.59 -14.63 -13.83
CA ARG A 138 22.63 -15.72 -14.11
C ARG A 138 22.49 -16.01 -15.60
N GLY A 139 23.28 -15.39 -16.47
CA GLY A 139 23.20 -15.58 -17.92
C GLY A 139 21.89 -15.08 -18.54
N SER A 140 21.22 -14.11 -17.91
CA SER A 140 20.02 -13.49 -18.49
C SER A 140 20.36 -12.78 -19.80
N PRO A 141 19.48 -12.84 -20.81
CA PRO A 141 19.74 -12.20 -22.10
C PRO A 141 19.90 -10.69 -21.97
N VAL A 142 20.68 -10.10 -22.87
CA VAL A 142 20.78 -8.64 -23.03
C VAL A 142 19.41 -8.09 -23.39
N ASN A 143 19.03 -6.99 -22.73
CA ASN A 143 17.75 -6.36 -22.92
C ASN A 143 17.71 -5.59 -24.24
N ARG A 144 17.08 -6.20 -25.26
CA ARG A 144 17.02 -5.65 -26.62
C ARG A 144 16.29 -4.31 -26.68
N ALA A 145 15.23 -4.14 -25.89
CA ALA A 145 14.50 -2.88 -25.83
C ALA A 145 15.40 -1.74 -25.31
N ILE A 146 16.17 -1.98 -24.23
CA ILE A 146 17.13 -1.00 -23.71
C ILE A 146 18.25 -0.73 -24.72
N HIS A 147 18.82 -1.79 -25.30
CA HIS A 147 19.83 -1.68 -26.35
C HIS A 147 19.32 -0.81 -27.53
N ARG A 148 18.06 -0.99 -27.93
CA ARG A 148 17.46 -0.22 -29.03
C ARG A 148 17.23 1.24 -28.68
N ILE A 149 16.66 1.56 -27.51
CA ILE A 149 16.38 2.96 -27.13
C ILE A 149 17.65 3.76 -26.82
N THR A 150 18.77 3.08 -26.63
CA THR A 150 20.11 3.67 -26.45
C THR A 150 20.96 3.57 -27.72
N SER A 151 20.42 3.03 -28.82
CA SER A 151 21.15 2.77 -30.07
C SER A 151 22.46 1.99 -29.85
N GLY A 152 22.50 1.12 -28.85
CA GLY A 152 23.70 0.35 -28.47
C GLY A 152 24.81 1.17 -27.81
N ALA A 153 24.58 2.44 -27.48
CA ALA A 153 25.59 3.33 -26.90
C ALA A 153 25.66 3.27 -25.36
N ALA A 154 24.82 2.47 -24.70
CA ALA A 154 24.93 2.26 -23.26
C ALA A 154 26.27 1.57 -22.93
N PRO A 155 27.07 2.12 -21.99
CA PRO A 155 28.41 1.60 -21.72
C PRO A 155 28.39 0.21 -21.09
N LYS A 156 27.30 -0.13 -20.40
CA LYS A 156 27.05 -1.44 -19.81
C LYS A 156 25.83 -2.08 -20.43
N ALA A 157 25.97 -3.34 -20.82
CA ALA A 157 24.84 -4.15 -21.25
C ALA A 157 23.87 -4.37 -20.09
N TRP A 158 22.63 -3.93 -20.26
CA TRP A 158 21.55 -4.23 -19.33
C TRP A 158 21.02 -5.63 -19.63
N CYS A 159 21.11 -6.55 -18.67
CA CYS A 159 20.61 -7.92 -18.81
C CYS A 159 19.34 -8.12 -17.99
N GLY A 160 18.44 -8.96 -18.51
CA GLY A 160 17.17 -9.29 -17.84
C GLY A 160 16.09 -8.21 -17.96
N PRO A 161 14.91 -8.46 -17.37
CA PRO A 161 13.78 -7.52 -17.42
C PRO A 161 14.03 -6.27 -16.57
N VAL A 162 13.47 -5.15 -17.00
CA VAL A 162 13.42 -3.90 -16.23
C VAL A 162 11.98 -3.38 -16.21
N VAL A 163 11.46 -3.10 -15.03
CA VAL A 163 10.11 -2.53 -14.84
C VAL A 163 10.24 -1.10 -14.33
N VAL A 164 9.49 -0.18 -14.92
CA VAL A 164 9.53 1.24 -14.55
C VAL A 164 8.14 1.72 -14.16
N LEU A 165 8.01 2.23 -12.95
CA LEU A 165 6.82 2.92 -12.45
C LEU A 165 7.07 4.43 -12.41
N LYS A 166 6.01 5.23 -12.50
CA LYS A 166 6.08 6.68 -12.39
C LYS A 166 5.42 7.15 -11.10
N PHE A 167 6.09 7.99 -10.32
CA PHE A 167 5.47 8.58 -9.15
C PHE A 167 4.43 9.64 -9.54
N ASN A 168 3.37 9.81 -8.76
CA ASN A 168 2.31 10.81 -8.99
C ASN A 168 2.70 12.24 -8.52
N GLY A 169 3.98 12.46 -8.18
CA GLY A 169 4.52 13.77 -7.82
C GLY A 169 5.91 13.66 -7.19
N SER A 170 6.56 14.81 -6.97
CA SER A 170 7.91 14.89 -6.39
C SER A 170 8.02 14.31 -4.98
N ARG A 171 6.92 14.26 -4.22
CA ARG A 171 6.84 13.66 -2.87
C ARG A 171 6.82 12.13 -2.87
N ARG A 172 6.65 11.48 -4.03
CA ARG A 172 6.73 10.01 -4.20
C ARG A 172 5.74 9.23 -3.30
N GLN A 173 4.58 9.82 -3.01
CA GLN A 173 3.58 9.24 -2.10
C GLN A 173 2.62 8.27 -2.78
N GLY A 174 2.68 8.18 -4.11
CA GLY A 174 1.89 7.26 -4.91
C GLY A 174 2.48 7.08 -6.30
N TYR A 175 1.96 6.12 -7.05
CA TYR A 175 2.25 5.95 -8.46
C TYR A 175 1.14 6.53 -9.34
N GLY A 176 1.49 6.87 -10.56
CA GLY A 176 0.58 7.16 -11.66
C GLY A 176 1.04 6.42 -12.92
N ASP A 177 0.32 6.64 -14.02
CA ASP A 177 0.58 5.89 -15.27
C ASP A 177 1.88 6.32 -15.95
N ALA A 178 2.85 5.41 -16.06
CA ALA A 178 4.02 5.57 -16.91
C ALA A 178 3.67 5.30 -18.38
N GLY A 179 4.34 5.98 -19.30
CA GLY A 179 4.08 5.85 -20.73
C GLY A 179 5.25 6.28 -21.61
N ASN A 180 5.03 6.33 -22.93
CA ASN A 180 6.10 6.61 -23.90
C ASN A 180 6.79 7.97 -23.70
N ASN A 181 6.12 8.93 -23.08
CA ASN A 181 6.68 10.26 -22.76
C ASN A 181 7.81 10.19 -21.71
N ASP A 182 7.92 9.09 -20.97
CA ASP A 182 8.95 8.89 -19.94
C ASP A 182 10.23 8.24 -20.54
N LEU A 183 10.17 7.73 -21.78
CA LEU A 183 11.30 7.05 -22.44
C LEU A 183 12.55 7.92 -22.64
N PRO A 184 12.47 9.23 -22.96
CA PRO A 184 13.68 10.05 -23.10
C PRO A 184 14.51 10.11 -21.82
N ALA A 185 13.87 10.28 -20.65
CA ALA A 185 14.57 10.27 -19.36
C ALA A 185 15.21 8.91 -19.05
N LEU A 186 14.51 7.82 -19.40
CA LEU A 186 15.03 6.46 -19.24
C LEU A 186 16.24 6.20 -20.14
N SER A 187 16.19 6.62 -21.41
CA SER A 187 17.32 6.51 -22.33
C SER A 187 18.54 7.26 -21.81
N THR A 188 18.37 8.50 -21.32
CA THR A 188 19.45 9.27 -20.68
C THR A 188 20.06 8.51 -19.50
N TYR A 189 19.23 7.95 -18.62
CA TYR A 189 19.73 7.17 -17.48
C TYR A 189 20.54 5.94 -17.93
N PHE A 190 20.03 5.15 -18.88
CA PHE A 190 20.72 3.96 -19.35
C PHE A 190 22.06 4.28 -20.05
N LEU A 191 22.16 5.42 -20.72
CA LEU A 191 23.40 5.90 -21.32
C LEU A 191 24.44 6.35 -20.28
N ALA A 192 23.99 6.86 -19.13
CA ALA A 192 24.88 7.34 -18.07
C ALA A 192 25.27 6.26 -17.05
N TYR A 193 24.57 5.12 -17.02
CA TYR A 193 24.76 4.07 -16.03
C TYR A 193 26.03 3.24 -16.31
N GLN A 194 26.94 3.19 -15.34
CA GLN A 194 28.22 2.46 -15.40
C GLN A 194 28.19 1.12 -14.65
#